data_AF-A0A8S8Y0F0-F1
#
_entry.id   AF-A0A8S8Y0F0-F1
#
_cell.length_a   1.000
_cell.length_b   1.000
_cell.length_c   1.000
_cell.angle_alpha   90.00
_cell.angle_beta   90.00
_cell.angle_gamma   90.00
#
_symmetry.space_group_name_H-M   'P 1'
#
loop_
_entity.id
_entity.type
_entity.pdbx_description
1 polymer ?
#
loop_
_entity_poly.entity_id
_entity_poly.type
_entity_poly.pdbx_seq_one_letter_code
_entity_poly.pdbx_strand_id
1 'polypeptide(L)'
;MFGGTTYSGMDMYYGMALPLVLSQHGIEAYVFTKEANIKYVKAVKTDLTITFELTKEDIQAYVKGINENNKHEEWLTAKGYNEGGELCAETKLLTYVRNWPRRKDNET
;
A
#
# COMPACT_ATOMS: atom_id res chain seq x y z
N MET A 1 6.03 16.25 -14.05
CA MET A 1 6.33 14.89 -13.58
C MET A 1 5.89 13.87 -14.63
N PHE A 2 6.66 12.82 -14.90
CA PHE A 2 6.27 11.76 -15.83
C PHE A 2 5.27 10.80 -15.15
N GLY A 3 4.37 10.18 -15.91
CA GLY A 3 3.34 9.29 -15.37
C GLY A 3 3.91 8.16 -14.51
N GLY A 4 5.01 7.54 -14.96
CA GLY A 4 5.72 6.53 -14.16
C GLY A 4 6.23 7.05 -12.82
N THR A 5 6.76 8.27 -12.76
CA THR A 5 7.21 8.89 -11.51
C THR A 5 6.03 9.16 -10.57
N THR A 6 4.90 9.63 -11.10
CA THR A 6 3.67 9.81 -10.33
C THR A 6 3.18 8.47 -9.77
N TYR A 7 3.13 7.42 -10.59
CA TYR A 7 2.75 6.08 -10.14
C TYR A 7 3.69 5.54 -9.05
N SER A 8 5.00 5.55 -9.28
CA SER A 8 5.98 5.07 -8.31
C SER A 8 5.86 5.80 -6.98
N GLY A 9 5.62 7.12 -7.00
CA GLY A 9 5.34 7.90 -5.79
C GLY A 9 4.16 7.33 -5.01
N MET A 10 3.08 6.93 -5.68
CA MET A 10 1.83 6.51 -5.04
C MET A 10 1.84 5.05 -4.54
N ASP A 11 2.59 4.15 -5.17
CA ASP A 11 2.59 2.70 -4.87
C ASP A 11 3.29 2.34 -3.56
N MET A 12 4.27 3.14 -3.12
CA MET A 12 5.20 2.76 -2.04
C MET A 12 4.55 2.68 -0.65
N TYR A 13 3.51 3.47 -0.38
CA TYR A 13 3.11 3.75 1.00
C TYR A 13 2.46 2.58 1.73
N TYR A 14 1.58 1.81 1.09
CA TYR A 14 0.97 0.65 1.73
C TYR A 14 1.98 -0.46 1.99
N GLY A 15 2.93 -0.66 1.05
CA GLY A 15 4.04 -1.59 1.21
C GLY A 15 4.96 -1.24 2.38
N MET A 16 5.07 0.05 2.73
CA MET A 16 5.86 0.52 3.89
C MET A 16 5.05 0.51 5.21
N ALA A 17 3.79 0.95 5.17
CA ALA A 17 2.99 1.17 6.37
C ALA A 17 2.44 -0.14 6.96
N LEU A 18 1.90 -1.03 6.13
CA LEU A 18 1.26 -2.26 6.61
C LEU A 18 2.20 -3.19 7.39
N PRO A 19 3.46 -3.45 6.97
CA PRO A 19 4.37 -4.27 7.78
C PRO A 19 4.57 -3.70 9.18
N LEU A 20 4.71 -2.37 9.30
CA LEU A 20 4.89 -1.69 10.59
C LEU A 20 3.64 -1.82 11.45
N VAL A 21 2.45 -1.57 10.90
CA VAL A 21 1.18 -1.68 11.62
C VAL A 21 0.88 -3.11 12.06
N LEU A 22 1.13 -4.09 11.19
CA LEU A 22 0.91 -5.51 11.50
C LEU A 22 1.91 -6.04 12.52
N SER A 23 3.15 -5.53 12.54
CA SER A 23 4.13 -5.89 13.58
C SER A 23 3.65 -5.51 14.98
N GLN A 24 2.90 -4.40 15.13
CA GLN A 24 2.28 -4.01 16.40
C GLN A 24 1.20 -5.00 16.86
N HIS A 25 0.73 -5.87 15.97
CA HIS A 25 -0.23 -6.94 16.23
C HIS A 25 0.44 -8.33 16.30
N GLY A 26 1.78 -8.39 16.38
CA GLY A 26 2.54 -9.63 16.46
C GLY A 26 2.63 -10.39 15.13
N ILE A 27 2.33 -9.75 14.01
CA ILE A 27 2.34 -10.36 12.68
C ILE A 27 3.54 -9.82 11.89
N GLU A 28 4.52 -10.67 11.62
CA GLU A 28 5.54 -10.41 10.62
C GLU A 28 5.02 -10.84 9.24
N ALA A 29 4.81 -9.87 8.35
CA ALA A 29 4.28 -10.13 7.02
C ALA A 29 5.01 -9.33 5.94
N TYR A 30 5.03 -9.92 4.73
CA TYR A 30 5.46 -9.26 3.52
C TYR A 30 4.26 -8.67 2.79
N VAL A 31 4.45 -7.48 2.23
CA VAL A 31 3.41 -6.73 1.54
C VAL A 31 3.85 -6.46 0.11
N PHE A 32 2.95 -6.71 -0.82
CA PHE A 32 3.19 -6.57 -2.26
C PHE A 32 1.99 -5.90 -2.90
N THR A 33 2.22 -5.09 -3.93
CA THR A 33 1.18 -4.65 -4.85
C THR A 33 1.04 -5.69 -5.95
N LYS A 34 -0.12 -6.35 -6.03
CA LYS A 34 -0.41 -7.36 -7.07
C LYS A 34 -0.87 -6.72 -8.38
N GLU A 35 -1.66 -5.67 -8.27
CA GLU A 35 -2.26 -4.96 -9.37
C GLU A 35 -2.42 -3.49 -8.99
N ALA A 36 -2.32 -2.61 -9.97
CA ALA A 36 -2.55 -1.19 -9.76
C ALA A 36 -3.37 -0.59 -10.91
N ASN A 37 -4.32 0.26 -10.54
CA ASN A 37 -5.18 1.01 -11.46
C ASN A 37 -5.02 2.50 -11.17
N ILE A 38 -4.22 3.18 -12.00
CA ILE A 38 -3.98 4.63 -11.88
C ILE A 38 -4.84 5.41 -12.88
N LYS A 39 -5.47 6.46 -12.38
CA LYS A 39 -6.20 7.47 -13.16
C LYS A 39 -5.46 8.80 -13.08
N TYR A 40 -4.88 9.22 -14.20
CA TYR A 40 -4.31 10.56 -14.35
C TYR A 40 -5.43 11.55 -14.64
N VAL A 41 -5.72 12.42 -13.68
CA VAL A 41 -6.80 13.42 -13.75
C VAL A 41 -6.28 14.73 -14.32
N LYS A 42 -5.11 15.18 -13.87
CA LYS A 42 -4.46 16.43 -14.31
C LYS A 42 -2.94 16.25 -14.39
N ALA A 43 -2.31 17.08 -15.22
CA ALA A 43 -0.85 17.10 -15.34
C ALA A 43 -0.19 17.64 -14.07
N VAL A 44 0.75 16.87 -13.52
CA VAL A 44 1.55 17.26 -12.35
C VAL A 44 2.73 18.12 -12.81
N LYS A 45 2.64 19.44 -12.55
CA LYS A 45 3.66 20.43 -12.92
C LYS A 45 4.56 20.87 -11.76
N THR A 46 4.11 20.62 -10.54
CA THR A 46 4.78 20.99 -9.27
C THR A 46 5.01 19.73 -8.42
N ASP A 47 5.35 19.92 -7.16
CA ASP A 47 5.36 18.85 -6.17
C ASP A 47 3.97 18.18 -6.06
N LEU A 48 4.00 16.89 -5.73
CA LEU A 48 2.82 16.05 -5.57
C LEU A 48 2.72 15.60 -4.11
N THR A 49 1.70 16.06 -3.40
CA THR A 49 1.37 15.58 -2.07
C THR A 49 0.52 14.32 -2.18
N ILE A 50 0.96 13.24 -1.53
CA ILE A 50 0.27 11.94 -1.59
C ILE A 50 -0.43 11.67 -0.27
N THR A 51 -1.70 11.33 -0.35
CA THR A 51 -2.53 10.92 0.79
C THR A 51 -2.96 9.47 0.60
N PHE A 52 -2.73 8.68 1.64
CA PHE A 52 -3.18 7.30 1.77
C PHE A 52 -3.78 7.14 3.18
N GLU A 53 -4.65 6.16 3.35
CA GLU A 53 -5.38 5.95 4.61
C GLU A 53 -5.48 4.46 4.91
N LEU A 54 -5.24 4.09 6.16
CA LEU A 54 -5.54 2.77 6.71
C LEU A 54 -6.47 2.98 7.88
N THR A 55 -7.73 2.59 7.71
CA THR A 55 -8.72 2.63 8.77
C THR A 55 -8.50 1.49 9.76
N LYS A 56 -9.16 1.55 10.92
CA LYS A 56 -9.08 0.46 11.90
C LYS A 56 -9.71 -0.81 11.35
N GLU A 57 -10.75 -0.65 10.54
CA GLU A 57 -11.48 -1.70 9.87
C GLU A 57 -10.57 -2.43 8.86
N ASP A 58 -9.82 -1.68 8.05
CA ASP A 58 -8.83 -2.25 7.10
C ASP A 58 -7.79 -3.08 7.87
N ILE A 59 -7.22 -2.51 8.95
CA ILE A 59 -6.20 -3.19 9.77
C ILE A 59 -6.77 -4.49 10.36
N GLN A 60 -7.99 -4.46 10.88
CA GLN A 60 -8.65 -5.65 11.43
C GLN A 60 -8.92 -6.71 10.34
N ALA A 61 -9.28 -6.30 9.13
CA ALA A 61 -9.45 -7.20 8.00
C ALA A 61 -8.13 -7.92 7.64
N TYR A 62 -7.03 -7.17 7.58
CA TYR A 62 -5.69 -7.75 7.38
C TYR A 62 -5.30 -8.73 8.49
N VAL A 63 -5.44 -8.33 9.76
CA VAL A 63 -5.10 -9.19 10.92
C VAL A 63 -5.90 -10.48 10.88
N LYS A 64 -7.22 -10.40 10.66
CA LYS A 64 -8.09 -11.56 10.56
C LYS A 64 -7.70 -12.46 9.39
N GLY A 65 -7.54 -11.88 8.19
CA GLY A 65 -7.22 -12.64 6.98
C GLY A 65 -5.88 -13.37 7.09
N ILE A 66 -4.87 -12.73 7.66
CA ILE A 66 -3.56 -13.36 7.88
C ILE A 66 -3.66 -14.50 8.90
N ASN A 67 -4.36 -14.31 10.02
CA ASN A 67 -4.50 -15.36 11.03
C ASN A 67 -5.29 -16.57 10.52
N GLU A 68 -6.28 -16.36 9.65
CA GLU A 68 -7.11 -17.44 9.12
C GLU A 68 -6.45 -18.16 7.92
N ASN A 69 -5.82 -17.41 7.02
CA ASN A 69 -5.42 -17.92 5.70
C ASN A 69 -3.93 -17.77 5.40
N ASN A 70 -3.13 -17.22 6.33
CA ASN A 70 -1.74 -16.78 6.15
C ASN A 70 -1.55 -15.71 5.05
N LYS A 71 -2.65 -15.17 4.52
CA LYS A 71 -2.66 -14.16 3.46
C LYS A 71 -3.94 -13.34 3.49
N HIS A 72 -3.86 -12.10 3.03
CA HIS A 72 -5.01 -11.24 2.81
C HIS A 72 -4.74 -10.34 1.60
N GLU A 73 -5.79 -9.93 0.89
CA GLU A 73 -5.68 -8.95 -0.18
C GLU A 73 -6.87 -8.00 -0.16
N GLU A 74 -6.58 -6.73 -0.37
CA GLU A 74 -7.58 -5.68 -0.33
C GLU A 74 -7.20 -4.55 -1.29
N TRP A 75 -8.21 -3.90 -1.87
CA TRP A 75 -8.03 -2.74 -2.73
C TRP A 75 -7.97 -1.48 -1.89
N LEU A 76 -6.81 -0.83 -1.85
CA LEU A 76 -6.59 0.43 -1.16
C LEU A 76 -6.41 1.58 -2.15
N THR A 77 -6.71 2.80 -1.73
CA THR A 77 -6.64 3.99 -2.61
C THR A 77 -5.59 4.98 -2.13
N ALA A 78 -4.74 5.46 -3.03
CA ALA A 78 -3.86 6.60 -2.82
C ALA A 78 -4.28 7.74 -3.75
N LYS A 79 -4.19 8.98 -3.26
CA LYS A 79 -4.53 10.19 -4.03
C LYS A 79 -3.35 11.16 -4.05
N GLY A 80 -3.11 11.78 -5.19
CA GLY A 80 -2.04 12.75 -5.41
C GLY A 80 -2.59 14.12 -5.75
N TYR A 81 -2.19 15.14 -4.99
CA TYR A 81 -2.61 16.53 -5.10
C TYR A 81 -1.43 17.44 -5.45
N ASN A 82 -1.65 18.45 -6.29
CA ASN A 82 -0.63 19.49 -6.52
C ASN A 82 -0.59 20.50 -5.36
N GLU A 83 0.34 21.46 -5.41
CA GLU A 83 0.46 22.53 -4.40
C GLU A 83 -0.81 23.37 -4.24
N GLY A 84 -1.62 23.49 -5.29
CA GLY A 84 -2.92 24.17 -5.27
C GLY A 84 -4.05 23.36 -4.63
N GLY A 85 -3.77 22.14 -4.14
CA GLY A 85 -4.77 21.24 -3.57
C GLY A 85 -5.67 20.54 -4.60
N GLU A 86 -5.31 20.56 -5.88
CA GLU A 86 -6.09 19.92 -6.93
C GLU A 86 -5.68 18.46 -7.11
N LEU A 87 -6.67 17.57 -7.17
CA LEU A 87 -6.46 16.15 -7.47
C LEU A 87 -5.88 15.98 -8.87
N CYS A 88 -4.68 15.40 -8.93
CA CYS A 88 -3.95 15.16 -10.16
C CYS A 88 -3.91 13.67 -10.53
N ALA A 89 -3.88 12.77 -9.56
CA ALA A 89 -3.90 11.33 -9.79
C ALA A 89 -4.63 10.58 -8.66
N GLU A 90 -5.31 9.50 -9.01
CA GLU A 90 -5.89 8.54 -8.06
C GLU A 90 -5.43 7.14 -8.46
N THR A 91 -4.90 6.38 -7.50
CA THR A 91 -4.38 5.03 -7.74
C THR A 91 -5.06 4.06 -6.79
N LYS A 92 -5.69 3.03 -7.34
CA LYS A 92 -6.14 1.86 -6.60
C LYS A 92 -5.07 0.79 -6.65
N LEU A 93 -4.72 0.23 -5.52
CA LEU A 93 -3.65 -0.75 -5.34
C LEU A 93 -4.25 -2.01 -4.73
N LEU A 94 -4.11 -3.15 -5.41
CA LEU A 94 -4.46 -4.45 -4.85
C LEU A 94 -3.29 -4.87 -3.95
N THR A 95 -3.42 -4.54 -2.67
CA THR A 95 -2.38 -4.76 -1.69
C THR A 95 -2.54 -6.15 -1.10
N TYR A 96 -1.56 -7.00 -1.41
CA TYR A 96 -1.47 -8.39 -0.99
C TYR A 96 -0.48 -8.54 0.15
N VAL A 97 -0.93 -9.15 1.24
CA VAL A 97 -0.13 -9.40 2.44
C VAL A 97 -0.03 -10.88 2.69
N ARG A 98 1.16 -11.35 3.09
CA ARG A 98 1.39 -12.75 3.43
C ARG A 98 2.36 -12.89 4.59
N ASN A 99 2.02 -13.73 5.55
CA ASN A 99 2.98 -14.31 6.49
C ASN A 99 3.79 -15.36 5.71
N TRP A 100 5.03 -15.04 5.37
CA TRP A 100 5.98 -16.05 4.89
C TRP A 100 6.84 -16.43 6.09
N PRO A 101 6.83 -17.69 6.57
CA PRO A 101 7.77 -18.08 7.60
C PRO A 101 9.17 -17.85 7.06
N ARG A 102 9.95 -16.98 7.70
CA ARG A 102 11.40 -16.95 7.50
C ARG A 102 11.85 -18.38 7.78
N ARG A 103 12.31 -19.10 6.75
CA ARG A 103 12.76 -20.48 6.87
C ARG A 103 13.98 -20.46 7.81
N LYS A 104 13.77 -20.75 9.10
CA LYS A 104 14.84 -20.74 10.12
C LYS A 104 15.92 -21.81 9.84
N ASP A 105 15.64 -22.74 8.94
CA ASP A 105 16.49 -23.90 8.64
C ASP A 105 17.76 -23.58 7.83
N ASN A 106 18.00 -22.32 7.45
CA ASN A 106 19.18 -21.92 6.67
C ASN A 106 20.15 -21.01 7.47
N GLU A 107 19.95 -20.85 8.77
CA GLU A 107 20.86 -20.13 9.68
C GLU A 107 21.49 -21.11 10.69
N THR A 108 22.20 -22.13 10.16
CA THR A 108 23.14 -22.98 10.92
C THR A 108 24.35 -23.29 10.07
#